data_AF-A0A5P9QH03-F1
#
_entry.id   AF-A0A5P9QH03-F1
#
_cell.length_a   1.000
_cell.length_b   1.000
_cell.length_c   1.000
_cell.angle_alpha   90.00
_cell.angle_beta   90.00
_cell.angle_gamma   90.00
#
_symmetry.space_group_name_H-M   'P 1'
#
loop_
_entity.id
_entity.type
_entity.pdbx_description
1 polymer ?
#
loop_
_entity_poly.entity_id
_entity_poly.type
_entity_poly.pdbx_seq_one_letter_code
_entity_poly.pdbx_strand_id
1 'polypeptide(L)'
;MTGLPEDFPTESEDPRDYVPASPLPLLPAVTAAAPLDRSRHLLGFASEVLPDEVEALAVSRFPGAHWDVAPEGIDLISAPGRWARPGEPGVLRLTASTVLVGPYAPQFTDGFGTGLPDRTAYVFDVTCARERGEPPYPGGGDRDGLGRAFPVGLPTGEEGVVVDWLVAAARRLAGAVRVDLGGAVSPDVTLVPDPDANVDLTLFTDVWLEPEAAQTLLRQVEPAAQLATTGVEWEGPPKIAYDPAALGIGELSEEQVRALQHAADEVDMATLQQPMTLEGYAVVVDLGPDGVVAVEVGAEPIVPLALEGLPWTAGGALAYHVRWEAPDLEASQREEPPLAHVLSRTRALGVVGEIAAALQHAVGGEVADEDGFLVGVADLEQDAE
;
A
#
# COMPACT_ATOMS: atom_id res chain seq x y z
N MET A 1 -42.39 -40.76 -15.13
CA MET A 1 -41.96 -41.19 -13.77
C MET A 1 -40.86 -42.22 -13.97
N THR A 2 -39.77 -42.12 -13.19
CA THR A 2 -38.38 -42.60 -13.41
C THR A 2 -37.61 -41.73 -14.40
N GLY A 3 -36.71 -40.82 -14.03
CA GLY A 3 -35.85 -40.72 -12.84
C GLY A 3 -34.40 -40.77 -13.33
N LEU A 4 -33.86 -39.63 -13.76
CA LEU A 4 -32.45 -39.45 -14.15
C LEU A 4 -31.60 -39.33 -12.87
N PRO A 5 -30.38 -39.90 -12.82
CA PRO A 5 -29.42 -39.54 -11.79
C PRO A 5 -28.62 -38.32 -12.27
N GLU A 6 -28.77 -37.19 -11.57
CA GLU A 6 -27.79 -36.09 -11.60
C GLU A 6 -26.86 -36.29 -10.40
N ASP A 7 -25.73 -36.98 -10.64
CA ASP A 7 -24.55 -36.82 -9.79
C ASP A 7 -23.71 -35.71 -10.44
N PHE A 8 -23.84 -34.50 -9.92
CA PHE A 8 -22.84 -33.46 -10.11
C PHE A 8 -21.66 -33.79 -9.18
N PRO A 9 -20.40 -33.74 -9.64
CA PRO A 9 -19.27 -33.82 -8.73
C PRO A 9 -19.30 -32.61 -7.79
N THR A 10 -19.26 -32.92 -6.49
CA THR A 10 -19.09 -32.01 -5.36
C THR A 10 -17.85 -31.14 -5.51
N GLU A 11 -17.94 -29.95 -4.92
CA GLU A 11 -16.91 -28.92 -4.73
C GLU A 11 -15.49 -29.49 -4.79
N SER A 12 -14.74 -29.01 -5.77
CA SER A 12 -13.29 -29.10 -5.79
C SER A 12 -12.77 -28.23 -4.65
N GLU A 13 -12.56 -28.81 -3.47
CA GLU A 13 -11.72 -28.20 -2.42
C GLU A 13 -10.33 -27.97 -3.05
N ASP A 14 -10.00 -26.71 -3.36
CA ASP A 14 -8.63 -26.36 -3.75
C ASP A 14 -7.76 -26.65 -2.52
N PRO A 15 -6.67 -27.43 -2.62
CA PRO A 15 -5.78 -27.74 -1.49
C PRO A 15 -5.18 -26.51 -0.79
N ARG A 16 -5.41 -25.28 -1.29
CA ARG A 16 -5.01 -24.02 -0.67
C ARG A 16 -6.09 -23.33 0.17
N ASP A 17 -7.33 -23.80 0.15
CA ASP A 17 -8.39 -23.19 0.98
C ASP A 17 -8.09 -23.38 2.48
N TYR A 18 -8.25 -22.30 3.25
CA TYR A 18 -8.21 -22.30 4.69
C TYR A 18 -9.36 -23.13 5.26
N VAL A 19 -9.03 -24.34 5.71
CA VAL A 19 -9.92 -25.20 6.46
C VAL A 19 -9.48 -25.21 7.92
N PRO A 20 -10.25 -24.60 8.84
CA PRO A 20 -9.83 -24.50 10.23
C PRO A 20 -9.86 -25.88 10.89
N ALA A 21 -8.82 -26.19 11.69
CA ALA A 21 -8.70 -27.48 12.38
C ALA A 21 -9.84 -27.76 13.39
N SER A 22 -10.50 -26.70 13.86
CA SER A 22 -11.66 -26.73 14.75
C SER A 22 -12.69 -25.69 14.29
N PRO A 23 -14.00 -25.86 14.59
CA PRO A 23 -15.01 -24.85 14.27
C PRO A 23 -14.62 -23.48 14.81
N LEU A 24 -14.68 -22.45 13.95
CA LEU A 24 -14.31 -21.09 14.34
C LEU A 24 -15.27 -20.57 15.42
N PRO A 25 -14.74 -19.92 16.48
CA PRO A 25 -15.57 -19.28 17.49
C PRO A 25 -16.40 -18.14 16.87
N LEU A 26 -17.54 -17.82 17.49
CA LEU A 26 -18.34 -16.66 17.09
C LEU A 26 -17.66 -15.37 17.51
N LEU A 27 -17.82 -14.32 16.70
CA LEU A 27 -17.30 -12.99 16.99
C LEU A 27 -18.05 -12.37 18.18
N PRO A 28 -17.36 -11.81 19.19
CA PRO A 28 -18.03 -11.18 20.32
C PRO A 28 -18.96 -10.04 19.86
N ALA A 29 -20.21 -10.04 20.34
CA ALA A 29 -21.18 -9.00 20.03
C ALA A 29 -20.66 -7.59 20.32
N VAL A 30 -21.17 -6.61 19.57
CA VAL A 30 -20.86 -5.21 19.79
C VAL A 30 -21.54 -4.77 21.08
N THR A 31 -20.77 -4.58 22.15
CA THR A 31 -21.32 -3.95 23.36
C THR A 31 -21.65 -2.50 23.03
N ALA A 32 -22.85 -2.03 23.41
CA ALA A 32 -23.33 -0.67 23.15
C ALA A 32 -22.49 0.47 23.76
N ALA A 33 -21.38 0.17 24.43
CA ALA A 33 -20.41 1.12 24.94
C ALA A 33 -19.00 0.58 24.70
N ALA A 34 -18.55 0.57 23.45
CA ALA A 34 -17.11 0.52 23.19
C ALA A 34 -16.45 1.66 23.99
N PRO A 35 -15.34 1.41 24.70
CA PRO A 35 -14.65 2.47 25.43
C PRO A 35 -14.32 3.63 24.49
N LEU A 36 -14.56 4.88 24.92
CA LEU A 36 -14.32 6.06 24.09
C LEU A 36 -12.85 6.22 23.68
N ASP A 37 -11.94 5.61 24.43
CA ASP A 37 -10.49 5.59 24.20
C ASP A 37 -10.03 4.41 23.32
N ARG A 38 -10.96 3.57 22.85
CA ARG A 38 -10.66 2.45 21.96
C ARG A 38 -11.51 2.47 20.70
N SER A 39 -10.92 2.02 19.62
CA SER A 39 -11.63 1.71 18.38
C SER A 39 -11.58 0.20 18.15
N ARG A 40 -12.65 -0.30 17.53
CA ARG A 40 -12.79 -1.71 17.17
C ARG A 40 -13.04 -1.76 15.67
N HIS A 41 -12.23 -2.52 14.96
CA HIS A 41 -12.34 -2.73 13.52
C HIS A 41 -12.43 -4.23 13.24
N LEU A 42 -12.99 -4.60 12.10
CA LEU A 42 -13.00 -5.97 11.62
C LEU A 42 -12.20 -6.05 10.32
N LEU A 43 -11.43 -7.12 10.17
CA LEU A 43 -10.72 -7.48 8.95
C LEU A 43 -11.19 -8.86 8.51
N GLY A 44 -11.83 -8.95 7.34
CA GLY A 44 -12.41 -10.19 6.83
C GLY A 44 -11.75 -10.65 5.54
N PHE A 45 -11.64 -11.97 5.38
CA PHE A 45 -11.05 -12.61 4.21
C PHE A 45 -11.89 -13.79 3.72
N ALA A 46 -11.69 -14.17 2.46
CA ALA A 46 -12.23 -15.40 1.88
C ALA A 46 -11.48 -16.64 2.40
N SER A 47 -11.96 -17.85 2.06
CA SER A 47 -11.29 -19.09 2.45
C SER A 47 -9.92 -19.25 1.79
N GLU A 48 -9.71 -18.64 0.62
CA GLU A 48 -8.45 -18.75 -0.13
C GLU A 48 -7.25 -18.11 0.59
N VAL A 49 -7.51 -17.25 1.58
CA VAL A 49 -6.48 -16.58 2.37
C VAL A 49 -6.19 -17.39 3.62
N LEU A 50 -4.92 -17.65 3.90
CA LEU A 50 -4.46 -18.33 5.09
C LEU A 50 -4.13 -17.32 6.21
N PRO A 51 -4.36 -17.66 7.50
CA PRO A 51 -4.05 -16.76 8.61
C PRO A 51 -2.56 -16.39 8.77
N ASP A 52 -1.63 -17.21 8.26
CA ASP A 52 -0.20 -16.93 8.22
C ASP A 52 0.18 -15.88 7.15
N GLU A 53 -0.58 -15.75 6.06
CA GLU A 53 -0.41 -14.63 5.12
C GLU A 53 -0.70 -13.28 5.82
N VAL A 54 -1.66 -13.26 6.74
CA VAL A 54 -1.94 -12.07 7.57
C VAL A 54 -0.81 -11.81 8.56
N GLU A 55 -0.15 -12.84 9.08
CA GLU A 55 1.10 -12.68 9.86
C GLU A 55 2.20 -12.07 9.00
N ALA A 56 2.39 -12.55 7.78
CA ALA A 56 3.40 -12.05 6.85
C ALA A 56 3.25 -10.54 6.59
N LEU A 57 2.02 -10.08 6.36
CA LEU A 57 1.75 -8.64 6.21
C LEU A 57 1.90 -7.87 7.53
N ALA A 58 1.67 -8.49 8.68
CA ALA A 58 1.87 -7.82 9.97
C ALA A 58 3.36 -7.62 10.28
N VAL A 59 4.19 -8.65 10.09
CA VAL A 59 5.63 -8.58 10.40
C VAL A 59 6.40 -7.65 9.46
N SER A 60 5.93 -7.46 8.22
CA SER A 60 6.50 -6.50 7.28
C SER A 60 6.28 -5.04 7.68
N ARG A 61 5.26 -4.75 8.51
CA ARG A 61 4.89 -3.39 8.90
C ARG A 61 5.21 -3.06 10.37
N PHE A 62 5.08 -4.04 11.25
CA PHE A 62 5.20 -3.84 12.69
C PHE A 62 6.39 -4.63 13.26
N PRO A 63 7.43 -3.95 13.77
CA PRO A 63 8.65 -4.63 14.28
C PRO A 63 8.39 -5.61 15.44
N GLY A 64 7.30 -5.39 16.17
CA GLY A 64 6.89 -6.22 17.31
C GLY A 64 5.81 -7.25 16.97
N ALA A 65 5.45 -7.44 15.69
CA ALA A 65 4.37 -8.35 15.34
C ALA A 65 4.73 -9.81 15.63
N HIS A 66 3.86 -10.50 16.34
CA HIS A 66 3.99 -11.94 16.63
C HIS A 66 2.68 -12.52 17.17
N TRP A 67 2.52 -13.83 17.02
CA TRP A 67 1.44 -14.56 17.68
C TRP A 67 1.73 -14.77 19.18
N ASP A 68 0.94 -14.11 20.03
CA ASP A 68 0.82 -14.50 21.45
C ASP A 68 0.15 -15.89 21.55
N VAL A 69 -0.83 -16.13 20.68
CA VAL A 69 -1.60 -17.37 20.55
C VAL A 69 -1.78 -17.67 19.07
N ALA A 70 -1.08 -18.65 18.53
CA ALA A 70 -1.24 -19.01 17.11
C ALA A 70 -2.48 -19.91 16.90
N PRO A 71 -3.30 -19.64 15.86
CA PRO A 71 -4.29 -20.57 15.37
C PRO A 71 -3.70 -21.97 15.09
N GLU A 72 -4.51 -23.01 15.21
CA GLU A 72 -4.07 -24.37 14.89
C GLU A 72 -3.90 -24.56 13.36
N GLY A 73 -2.83 -25.25 12.94
CA GLY A 73 -2.68 -25.73 11.57
C GLY A 73 -2.19 -24.70 10.55
N ILE A 74 -1.46 -23.67 10.99
CA ILE A 74 -0.86 -22.64 10.12
C ILE A 74 0.68 -22.72 10.16
N ASP A 75 1.32 -22.27 9.07
CA ASP A 75 2.78 -22.29 8.93
C ASP A 75 3.35 -20.90 9.23
N LEU A 76 3.92 -20.76 10.43
CA LEU A 76 4.33 -19.47 10.97
C LEU A 76 5.72 -19.04 10.52
N ILE A 77 5.89 -17.72 10.35
CA ILE A 77 7.21 -17.11 10.14
C ILE A 77 8.02 -17.13 11.45
N SER A 78 7.35 -16.86 12.57
CA SER A 78 7.96 -16.78 13.90
C SER A 78 7.33 -17.76 14.88
N ALA A 79 8.15 -18.30 15.79
CA ALA A 79 7.64 -19.20 16.83
C ALA A 79 6.63 -18.47 17.73
N PRO A 80 5.42 -19.03 17.94
CA PRO A 80 4.39 -18.35 18.71
C PRO A 80 4.65 -18.47 20.21
N GLY A 81 4.05 -17.59 21.00
CA GLY A 81 4.06 -17.70 22.46
C GLY A 81 3.45 -19.02 22.94
N ARG A 82 2.31 -19.41 22.33
CA ARG A 82 1.73 -20.76 22.40
C ARG A 82 0.80 -21.02 21.22
N TRP A 83 0.39 -22.27 21.08
CA TRP A 83 -0.71 -22.65 20.21
C TRP A 83 -2.07 -22.47 20.91
N ALA A 84 -3.08 -22.08 20.12
CA ALA A 84 -4.48 -22.03 20.53
C ALA A 84 -4.97 -23.44 20.90
N ARG A 85 -5.94 -23.50 21.82
CA ARG A 85 -6.71 -24.73 22.07
C ARG A 85 -7.84 -24.86 21.04
N PRO A 86 -8.43 -26.07 20.90
CA PRO A 86 -9.59 -26.25 20.02
C PRO A 86 -10.73 -25.27 20.36
N GLY A 87 -11.11 -24.44 19.40
CA GLY A 87 -12.15 -23.41 19.54
C GLY A 87 -11.72 -22.12 20.27
N GLU A 88 -10.44 -21.97 20.62
CA GLU A 88 -9.84 -20.71 21.10
C GLU A 88 -9.38 -19.88 19.88
N PRO A 89 -9.73 -18.59 19.79
CA PRO A 89 -9.21 -17.74 18.71
C PRO A 89 -7.72 -17.47 18.93
N GLY A 90 -6.99 -17.29 17.83
CA GLY A 90 -5.64 -16.77 17.87
C GLY A 90 -5.58 -15.30 18.32
N VAL A 91 -4.39 -14.87 18.74
CA VAL A 91 -4.09 -13.51 19.15
C VAL A 91 -2.77 -13.10 18.51
N LEU A 92 -2.86 -12.31 17.43
CA LEU A 92 -1.73 -11.70 16.75
C LEU A 92 -1.53 -10.30 17.35
N ARG A 93 -0.39 -10.09 17.99
CA ARG A 93 0.00 -8.79 18.50
C ARG A 93 0.63 -7.99 17.37
N LEU A 94 0.19 -6.74 17.17
CA LEU A 94 0.86 -5.80 16.24
C LEU A 94 1.78 -4.85 17.01
N THR A 95 1.26 -4.28 18.09
CA THR A 95 1.96 -3.31 18.94
C THR A 95 1.76 -3.66 20.42
N ALA A 96 2.25 -2.81 21.33
CA ALA A 96 1.97 -2.97 22.75
C ALA A 96 0.46 -2.80 23.08
N SER A 97 -0.25 -1.93 22.33
CA SER A 97 -1.66 -1.55 22.57
C SER A 97 -2.64 -2.24 21.64
N THR A 98 -2.17 -2.74 20.49
CA THR A 98 -3.00 -3.24 19.40
C THR A 98 -2.83 -4.74 19.20
N VAL A 99 -3.97 -5.43 19.12
CA VAL A 99 -4.05 -6.87 18.87
C VAL A 99 -5.14 -7.16 17.84
N LEU A 100 -4.88 -8.17 17.02
CA LEU A 100 -5.84 -8.86 16.17
C LEU A 100 -6.21 -10.17 16.85
N VAL A 101 -7.50 -10.40 17.07
CA VAL A 101 -8.01 -11.64 17.66
C VAL A 101 -8.84 -12.37 16.61
N GLY A 102 -8.53 -13.63 16.38
CA GLY A 102 -9.19 -14.44 15.35
C GLY A 102 -8.30 -15.60 14.91
N PRO A 103 -8.73 -16.38 13.92
CA PRO A 103 -9.93 -16.18 13.12
C PRO A 103 -11.23 -16.47 13.88
N TYR A 104 -12.27 -15.67 13.62
CA TYR A 104 -13.65 -15.89 14.04
C TYR A 104 -14.53 -16.26 12.86
N ALA A 105 -15.63 -16.97 13.11
CA ALA A 105 -16.71 -17.11 12.14
C ALA A 105 -17.30 -15.71 11.83
N PRO A 106 -17.78 -15.46 10.59
CA PRO A 106 -18.27 -14.15 10.13
C PRO A 106 -19.70 -13.85 10.66
N GLN A 107 -19.92 -14.11 11.94
CA GLN A 107 -21.19 -13.95 12.62
C GLN A 107 -20.95 -13.56 14.08
N PHE A 108 -21.74 -12.59 14.57
CA PHE A 108 -21.68 -12.17 15.96
C PHE A 108 -22.40 -13.17 16.88
N THR A 109 -22.02 -13.18 18.16
CA THR A 109 -22.65 -14.01 19.21
C THR A 109 -24.13 -13.72 19.44
N ASP A 110 -24.62 -12.55 19.03
CA ASP A 110 -26.03 -12.15 19.11
C ASP A 110 -26.84 -12.51 17.85
N GLY A 111 -26.21 -13.14 16.87
CA GLY A 111 -26.84 -13.65 15.64
C GLY A 111 -26.92 -12.63 14.50
N PHE A 112 -26.39 -11.41 14.67
CA PHE A 112 -26.28 -10.46 13.56
C PHE A 112 -25.07 -10.80 12.67
N GLY A 113 -25.21 -10.50 11.37
CA GLY A 113 -24.10 -10.58 10.42
C GLY A 113 -23.05 -9.50 10.66
N THR A 114 -21.83 -9.74 10.19
CA THR A 114 -20.69 -8.82 10.34
C THR A 114 -20.74 -7.61 9.43
N GLY A 115 -21.68 -7.52 8.49
CA GLY A 115 -21.77 -6.41 7.52
C GLY A 115 -20.62 -6.38 6.49
N LEU A 116 -19.76 -7.40 6.50
CA LEU A 116 -18.73 -7.65 5.50
C LEU A 116 -19.35 -8.37 4.28
N PRO A 117 -18.65 -8.42 3.13
CA PRO A 117 -19.14 -9.10 1.93
C PRO A 117 -19.47 -10.58 2.19
N ASP A 118 -20.47 -11.13 1.49
CA ASP A 118 -20.95 -12.52 1.65
C ASP A 118 -19.85 -13.59 1.43
N ARG A 119 -18.78 -13.23 0.72
CA ARG A 119 -17.62 -14.08 0.42
C ARG A 119 -16.68 -14.27 1.61
N THR A 120 -16.89 -13.51 2.70
CA THR A 120 -16.05 -13.53 3.88
C THR A 120 -16.22 -14.86 4.61
N ALA A 121 -15.16 -15.67 4.68
CA ALA A 121 -15.15 -16.96 5.35
C ALA A 121 -14.79 -16.85 6.83
N TYR A 122 -13.93 -15.89 7.20
CA TYR A 122 -13.53 -15.64 8.59
C TYR A 122 -13.13 -14.18 8.81
N VAL A 123 -13.04 -13.78 10.08
CA VAL A 123 -12.80 -12.39 10.49
C VAL A 123 -11.80 -12.29 11.65
N PHE A 124 -10.95 -11.27 11.61
CA PHE A 124 -10.17 -10.80 12.75
C PHE A 124 -10.83 -9.58 13.39
N ASP A 125 -10.92 -9.62 14.73
CA ASP A 125 -11.34 -8.52 15.58
C ASP A 125 -10.12 -7.69 15.98
N VAL A 126 -10.09 -6.43 15.58
CA VAL A 126 -8.94 -5.55 15.77
C VAL A 126 -9.30 -4.49 16.78
N THR A 127 -8.53 -4.40 17.87
CA THR A 127 -8.72 -3.35 18.88
C THR A 127 -7.45 -2.55 19.04
N CYS A 128 -7.57 -1.23 18.91
CA CYS A 128 -6.47 -0.28 19.08
C CYS A 128 -6.93 0.94 19.90
N ALA A 129 -5.96 1.78 20.29
CA ALA A 129 -6.25 3.07 20.94
C ALA A 129 -6.96 3.99 19.95
N ARG A 130 -7.98 4.74 20.42
CA ARG A 130 -8.72 5.68 19.56
C ARG A 130 -8.00 7.01 19.49
N GLU A 131 -7.59 7.40 18.29
CA GLU A 131 -6.92 8.66 17.99
C GLU A 131 -7.52 9.27 16.70
N ARG A 132 -8.10 10.48 16.84
CA ARG A 132 -8.80 11.19 15.76
C ARG A 132 -8.14 12.55 15.54
N GLY A 133 -7.79 12.82 14.29
CA GLY A 133 -7.25 14.10 13.84
C GLY A 133 -8.32 15.01 13.26
N GLU A 134 -7.90 15.80 12.27
CA GLU A 134 -8.77 16.70 11.52
C GLU A 134 -9.68 15.92 10.57
N PRO A 135 -10.87 16.47 10.23
CA PRO A 135 -11.72 15.90 9.19
C PRO A 135 -10.99 15.88 7.84
N PRO A 136 -11.39 14.97 6.92
CA PRO A 136 -10.82 14.93 5.58
C PRO A 136 -10.99 16.28 4.86
N TYR A 137 -9.99 16.65 4.06
CA TYR A 137 -10.03 17.90 3.30
C TYR A 137 -11.19 17.87 2.28
N PRO A 138 -12.06 18.89 2.22
CA PRO A 138 -13.16 18.91 1.27
C PRO A 138 -12.67 18.89 -0.18
N GLY A 139 -13.12 17.90 -0.96
CA GLY A 139 -12.68 17.71 -2.34
C GLY A 139 -11.28 17.11 -2.48
N GLY A 140 -10.69 16.61 -1.39
CA GLY A 140 -9.54 15.73 -1.45
C GLY A 140 -9.89 14.35 -2.01
N GLY A 141 -8.86 13.60 -2.39
CA GLY A 141 -8.97 12.21 -2.81
C GLY A 141 -9.51 11.30 -1.70
N ASP A 142 -10.27 10.27 -2.08
CA ASP A 142 -10.77 9.24 -1.18
C ASP A 142 -10.74 7.86 -1.86
N ARG A 143 -9.55 7.49 -2.39
CA ARG A 143 -9.32 6.23 -3.13
C ARG A 143 -9.80 5.00 -2.37
N ASP A 144 -9.63 4.99 -1.04
CA ASP A 144 -9.94 3.85 -0.18
C ASP A 144 -11.21 4.04 0.67
N GLY A 145 -11.94 5.14 0.49
CA GLY A 145 -13.16 5.44 1.24
C GLY A 145 -12.94 5.81 2.72
N LEU A 146 -11.71 6.15 3.12
CA LEU A 146 -11.38 6.60 4.48
C LEU A 146 -12.06 7.92 4.85
N GLY A 147 -12.16 8.86 3.91
CA GLY A 147 -12.86 10.12 4.09
C GLY A 147 -14.35 9.90 4.35
N ARG A 148 -14.98 8.98 3.60
CA ARG A 148 -16.35 8.52 3.83
C ARG A 148 -16.53 7.81 5.16
N ALA A 149 -15.58 6.97 5.56
CA ALA A 149 -15.66 6.21 6.81
C ALA A 149 -15.44 7.06 8.06
N PHE A 150 -14.61 8.10 7.97
CA PHE A 150 -14.22 8.96 9.09
C PHE A 150 -14.50 10.45 8.80
N PRO A 151 -15.76 10.84 8.56
CA PRO A 151 -16.09 12.20 8.09
C PRO A 151 -15.86 13.29 9.15
N VAL A 152 -15.81 12.92 10.44
CA VAL A 152 -15.64 13.86 11.56
C VAL A 152 -14.16 14.07 11.91
N GLY A 153 -13.29 13.13 11.57
CA GLY A 153 -11.87 13.18 11.90
C GLY A 153 -11.17 11.90 11.48
N LEU A 154 -10.11 12.01 10.67
CA LEU A 154 -9.35 10.85 10.20
C LEU A 154 -8.60 10.16 11.35
N PRO A 155 -8.37 8.83 11.28
CA PRO A 155 -7.49 8.13 12.20
C PRO A 155 -6.07 8.72 12.17
N THR A 156 -5.47 8.94 13.33
CA THR A 156 -4.10 9.44 13.46
C THR A 156 -3.34 8.63 14.50
N GLY A 157 -2.05 8.92 14.72
CA GLY A 157 -1.26 8.23 15.73
C GLY A 157 -1.19 6.73 15.48
N GLU A 158 -1.40 5.93 16.53
CA GLU A 158 -1.40 4.47 16.42
C GLU A 158 -2.58 3.96 15.59
N GLU A 159 -3.77 4.57 15.75
CA GLU A 159 -4.95 4.16 15.00
C GLU A 159 -4.79 4.38 13.50
N GLY A 160 -4.19 5.51 13.10
CA GLY A 160 -3.87 5.80 11.70
C GLY A 160 -3.02 4.71 11.08
N VAL A 161 -1.89 4.38 11.71
CA VAL A 161 -0.98 3.33 11.23
C VAL A 161 -1.68 1.97 11.13
N VAL A 162 -2.55 1.64 12.09
CA VAL A 162 -3.31 0.38 12.08
C VAL A 162 -4.35 0.38 10.98
N VAL A 163 -5.16 1.44 10.82
CA VAL A 163 -6.19 1.52 9.79
C VAL A 163 -5.58 1.50 8.39
N ASP A 164 -4.50 2.23 8.16
CA ASP A 164 -3.76 2.21 6.90
C ASP A 164 -3.28 0.78 6.58
N TRP A 165 -2.73 0.07 7.58
CA TRP A 165 -2.33 -1.33 7.42
C TRP A 165 -3.52 -2.26 7.15
N LEU A 166 -4.67 -2.06 7.80
CA LEU A 166 -5.86 -2.88 7.54
C LEU A 166 -6.35 -2.72 6.10
N VAL A 167 -6.36 -1.49 5.58
CA VAL A 167 -6.71 -1.19 4.18
C VAL A 167 -5.71 -1.84 3.24
N ALA A 168 -4.41 -1.68 3.48
CA ALA A 168 -3.35 -2.31 2.70
C ALA A 168 -3.45 -3.85 2.70
N ALA A 169 -3.66 -4.47 3.87
CA ALA A 169 -3.81 -5.91 3.99
C ALA A 169 -5.07 -6.43 3.28
N ALA A 170 -6.19 -5.70 3.40
CA ALA A 170 -7.41 -6.01 2.66
C ALA A 170 -7.22 -5.86 1.15
N ARG A 171 -6.50 -4.82 0.69
CA ARG A 171 -6.16 -4.66 -0.73
C ARG A 171 -5.34 -5.85 -1.23
N ARG A 172 -4.25 -6.17 -0.53
CA ARG A 172 -3.28 -7.22 -0.91
C ARG A 172 -3.89 -8.61 -0.97
N LEU A 173 -4.78 -8.94 -0.03
CA LEU A 173 -5.39 -10.27 0.10
C LEU A 173 -6.85 -10.30 -0.35
N ALA A 174 -7.30 -9.31 -1.14
CA ALA A 174 -8.67 -9.18 -1.63
C ALA A 174 -9.76 -9.30 -0.53
N GLY A 175 -9.45 -8.78 0.65
CA GLY A 175 -10.31 -8.76 1.84
C GLY A 175 -11.20 -7.53 1.94
N ALA A 176 -11.82 -7.38 3.12
CA ALA A 176 -12.66 -6.24 3.45
C ALA A 176 -12.43 -5.79 4.89
N VAL A 177 -12.57 -4.48 5.14
CA VAL A 177 -12.41 -3.89 6.47
C VAL A 177 -13.71 -3.24 6.90
N ARG A 178 -14.21 -3.53 8.10
CA ARG A 178 -15.31 -2.74 8.70
C ARG A 178 -14.77 -1.93 9.85
N VAL A 179 -14.89 -0.61 9.78
CA VAL A 179 -14.21 0.31 10.72
C VAL A 179 -15.16 0.91 11.76
N ASP A 180 -14.59 1.29 12.92
CA ASP A 180 -15.25 1.93 14.06
C ASP A 180 -16.55 1.24 14.52
N LEU A 181 -16.50 -0.08 14.64
CA LEU A 181 -17.63 -0.92 15.02
C LEU A 181 -18.20 -0.53 16.40
N GLY A 182 -19.46 -0.11 16.42
CA GLY A 182 -20.11 0.37 17.64
C GLY A 182 -19.61 1.74 18.11
N GLY A 183 -18.86 2.45 17.27
CA GLY A 183 -18.41 3.81 17.51
C GLY A 183 -19.58 4.77 17.65
N ALA A 184 -19.45 5.74 18.55
CA ALA A 184 -20.47 6.77 18.77
C ALA A 184 -20.32 7.97 17.81
N VAL A 185 -19.18 8.07 17.12
CA VAL A 185 -18.76 9.30 16.40
C VAL A 185 -18.74 9.11 14.90
N SER A 186 -18.21 7.98 14.41
CA SER A 186 -18.17 7.66 12.97
C SER A 186 -19.19 6.58 12.65
N PRO A 187 -19.76 6.56 11.43
CA PRO A 187 -20.61 5.47 10.99
C PRO A 187 -19.81 4.16 10.96
N ASP A 188 -20.46 3.03 11.25
CA ASP A 188 -19.88 1.76 10.86
C ASP A 188 -19.94 1.66 9.32
N VAL A 189 -18.78 1.50 8.70
CA VAL A 189 -18.64 1.47 7.24
C VAL A 189 -17.73 0.32 6.87
N THR A 190 -18.13 -0.41 5.84
CA THR A 190 -17.32 -1.45 5.21
C THR A 190 -16.56 -0.83 4.04
N LEU A 191 -15.24 -1.00 4.06
CA LEU A 191 -14.30 -0.65 3.01
C LEU A 191 -13.92 -1.94 2.29
N VAL A 192 -13.98 -1.92 0.96
CA VAL A 192 -13.49 -2.98 0.08
C VAL A 192 -12.48 -2.32 -0.85
N PRO A 193 -11.20 -2.24 -0.45
CA PRO A 193 -10.17 -1.63 -1.27
C PRO A 193 -10.06 -2.34 -2.61
N ASP A 194 -9.86 -1.58 -3.68
CA ASP A 194 -9.63 -2.14 -5.01
C ASP A 194 -8.22 -2.75 -5.07
N PRO A 195 -8.08 -4.08 -5.31
CA PRO A 195 -6.78 -4.77 -5.30
C PRO A 195 -5.80 -4.18 -6.32
N ASP A 196 -6.31 -3.66 -7.44
CA ASP A 196 -5.51 -3.12 -8.54
C ASP A 196 -5.22 -1.62 -8.36
N ALA A 197 -5.62 -1.00 -7.24
CA ALA A 197 -5.48 0.44 -7.02
C ALA A 197 -4.01 0.90 -6.90
N ASN A 198 -3.14 0.00 -6.45
CA ASN A 198 -1.72 0.25 -6.33
C ASN A 198 -1.01 -0.26 -7.59
N VAL A 199 -0.31 0.63 -8.26
CA VAL A 199 0.41 0.31 -9.50
C VAL A 199 1.91 0.33 -9.28
N ASP A 200 2.38 1.18 -8.36
CA ASP A 200 3.79 1.45 -8.19
C ASP A 200 4.52 0.26 -7.54
N LEU A 201 5.73 -0.01 -8.03
CA LEU A 201 6.64 -1.01 -7.49
C LEU A 201 7.98 -0.36 -7.17
N THR A 202 8.62 -0.82 -6.11
CA THR A 202 9.98 -0.39 -5.76
C THR A 202 10.89 -1.60 -5.66
N LEU A 203 11.95 -1.63 -6.46
CA LEU A 203 13.02 -2.62 -6.34
C LEU A 203 14.14 -2.08 -5.46
N PHE A 204 14.47 -2.82 -4.40
CA PHE A 204 15.59 -2.53 -3.50
C PHE A 204 16.76 -3.46 -3.81
N THR A 205 17.95 -2.90 -4.01
CA THR A 205 19.18 -3.64 -4.34
C THR A 205 20.43 -2.91 -3.81
N ASP A 206 21.59 -3.57 -3.82
CA ASP A 206 22.90 -2.95 -3.61
C ASP A 206 23.65 -2.64 -4.92
N VAL A 207 23.02 -2.89 -6.07
CA VAL A 207 23.62 -2.74 -7.39
C VAL A 207 23.14 -1.46 -8.10
N TRP A 208 24.11 -0.60 -8.41
CA TRP A 208 23.91 0.57 -9.25
C TRP A 208 24.07 0.23 -10.73
N LEU A 209 23.04 0.45 -11.53
CA LEU A 209 23.14 0.49 -12.98
C LEU A 209 23.48 1.90 -13.43
N GLU A 210 24.44 2.01 -14.34
CA GLU A 210 24.68 3.28 -15.03
C GLU A 210 23.45 3.68 -15.87
N PRO A 211 23.14 4.98 -16.02
CA PRO A 211 21.93 5.45 -16.68
C PRO A 211 21.71 4.85 -18.09
N GLU A 212 22.75 4.79 -18.91
CA GLU A 212 22.67 4.23 -20.26
C GLU A 212 22.45 2.71 -20.26
N ALA A 213 22.96 2.01 -19.24
CA ALA A 213 22.74 0.58 -19.09
C ALA A 213 21.28 0.30 -18.68
N ALA A 214 20.75 1.07 -17.73
CA ALA A 214 19.34 0.99 -17.34
C ALA A 214 18.41 1.33 -18.53
N GLN A 215 18.69 2.39 -19.28
CA GLN A 215 17.93 2.69 -20.50
C GLN A 215 17.98 1.54 -21.51
N THR A 216 19.15 0.97 -21.74
CA THR A 216 19.31 -0.13 -22.71
C THR A 216 18.55 -1.38 -22.28
N LEU A 217 18.54 -1.69 -20.98
CA LEU A 217 17.74 -2.77 -20.41
C LEU A 217 16.25 -2.50 -20.58
N LEU A 218 15.77 -1.33 -20.14
CA LEU A 218 14.35 -1.00 -20.19
C LEU A 218 13.81 -0.91 -21.62
N ARG A 219 14.63 -0.54 -22.60
CA ARG A 219 14.26 -0.57 -24.04
C ARG A 219 14.01 -1.96 -24.61
N GLN A 220 14.46 -3.01 -23.94
CA GLN A 220 14.17 -4.39 -24.35
C GLN A 220 12.73 -4.78 -24.04
N VAL A 221 12.18 -4.21 -22.95
CA VAL A 221 10.80 -4.36 -22.52
C VAL A 221 9.94 -3.32 -23.22
N GLU A 222 10.27 -2.05 -23.02
CA GLU A 222 9.54 -0.89 -23.53
C GLU A 222 10.40 -0.03 -24.47
N PRO A 223 10.27 -0.19 -25.80
CA PRO A 223 11.09 0.53 -26.77
C PRO A 223 11.04 2.07 -26.66
N ALA A 224 9.97 2.61 -26.06
CA ALA A 224 9.79 4.04 -25.84
C ALA A 224 10.64 4.60 -24.67
N ALA A 225 11.28 3.74 -23.87
CA ALA A 225 12.08 4.13 -22.71
C ALA A 225 13.21 5.11 -23.07
N GLN A 226 13.24 6.23 -22.35
CA GLN A 226 14.16 7.35 -22.57
C GLN A 226 14.71 7.89 -21.25
N LEU A 227 15.97 8.33 -21.24
CA LEU A 227 16.57 8.94 -20.06
C LEU A 227 15.94 10.32 -19.85
N ALA A 228 15.44 10.57 -18.65
CA ALA A 228 14.91 11.87 -18.24
C ALA A 228 16.03 12.83 -17.81
N THR A 229 17.16 12.82 -18.52
CA THR A 229 18.32 13.67 -18.24
C THR A 229 18.22 15.04 -18.90
N THR A 230 17.36 15.18 -19.90
CA THR A 230 17.04 16.47 -20.55
C THR A 230 15.79 17.06 -19.91
N GLY A 231 15.98 17.95 -18.94
CA GLY A 231 14.89 18.76 -18.41
C GLY A 231 14.25 19.63 -19.50
N VAL A 232 12.98 19.96 -19.31
CA VAL A 232 12.31 21.00 -20.09
C VAL A 232 12.61 22.35 -19.45
N GLU A 233 12.80 23.39 -20.26
CA GLU A 233 12.96 24.75 -19.74
C GLU A 233 11.71 25.13 -18.93
N TRP A 234 11.90 25.40 -17.63
CA TRP A 234 10.80 25.81 -16.76
C TRP A 234 10.34 27.22 -17.15
N GLU A 235 9.13 27.33 -17.72
CA GLU A 235 8.56 28.60 -18.19
C GLU A 235 8.08 29.53 -17.04
N GLY A 236 8.40 29.20 -15.79
CA GLY A 236 7.92 29.91 -14.61
C GLY A 236 6.55 29.40 -14.12
N PRO A 237 6.08 29.90 -12.96
CA PRO A 237 4.74 29.59 -12.50
C PRO A 237 3.69 30.18 -13.45
N PRO A 238 2.49 29.58 -13.55
CA PRO A 238 1.40 30.15 -14.33
C PRO A 238 1.15 31.60 -13.91
N LYS A 239 1.15 32.53 -14.86
CA LYS A 239 0.96 33.98 -14.61
C LYS A 239 -0.37 34.33 -13.90
N ILE A 240 -1.30 33.38 -13.85
CA ILE A 240 -2.62 33.50 -13.24
C ILE A 240 -2.56 33.24 -11.73
N ALA A 241 -1.54 32.54 -11.24
CA ALA A 241 -1.49 32.01 -9.87
C ALA A 241 -0.99 33.01 -8.82
N TYR A 242 -0.34 34.12 -9.21
CA TYR A 242 0.31 35.02 -8.26
C TYR A 242 0.15 36.49 -8.67
N ASP A 243 -0.55 37.27 -7.84
CA ASP A 243 -0.43 38.73 -7.79
C ASP A 243 0.44 39.10 -6.57
N PRO A 244 1.73 39.42 -6.78
CA PRO A 244 2.64 39.79 -5.70
C PRO A 244 2.14 41.00 -4.89
N ALA A 245 1.45 41.94 -5.53
CA ALA A 245 0.91 43.11 -4.86
C ALA A 245 -0.24 42.76 -3.91
N ALA A 246 -1.08 41.79 -4.28
CA ALA A 246 -2.15 41.26 -3.42
C ALA A 246 -1.61 40.52 -2.18
N LEU A 247 -0.40 39.95 -2.26
CA LEU A 247 0.29 39.30 -1.14
C LEU A 247 1.08 40.30 -0.26
N GLY A 248 1.01 41.61 -0.56
CA GLY A 248 1.77 42.63 0.16
C GLY A 248 3.28 42.56 -0.07
N ILE A 249 3.71 41.87 -1.14
CA ILE A 249 5.11 41.76 -1.52
C ILE A 249 5.45 43.02 -2.32
N GLY A 250 6.22 43.92 -1.73
CA GLY A 250 6.69 45.14 -2.40
C GLY A 250 7.72 44.86 -3.48
N GLU A 251 7.81 45.74 -4.48
CA GLU A 251 8.86 45.68 -5.48
C GLU A 251 10.24 45.82 -4.83
N LEU A 252 11.17 44.93 -5.20
CA LEU A 252 12.56 45.03 -4.78
C LEU A 252 13.23 46.23 -5.47
N SER A 253 14.05 46.97 -4.73
CA SER A 253 14.88 48.01 -5.32
C SER A 253 15.94 47.40 -6.25
N GLU A 254 16.43 48.17 -7.23
CA GLU A 254 17.52 47.70 -8.12
C GLU A 254 18.77 47.24 -7.34
N GLU A 255 19.05 47.85 -6.18
CA GLU A 255 20.16 47.47 -5.32
C GLU A 255 19.93 46.11 -4.65
N GLN A 256 18.70 45.86 -4.17
CA GLN A 256 18.31 44.58 -3.59
C GLN A 256 18.32 43.46 -4.63
N VAL A 257 17.82 43.72 -5.84
CA VAL A 257 17.87 42.78 -6.96
C VAL A 257 19.31 42.43 -7.29
N ARG A 258 20.20 43.42 -7.41
CA ARG A 258 21.62 43.20 -7.70
C ARG A 258 22.32 42.40 -6.60
N ALA A 259 22.02 42.69 -5.34
CA ALA A 259 22.58 41.96 -4.21
C ALA A 259 22.13 40.48 -4.20
N LEU A 260 20.86 40.21 -4.50
CA LEU A 260 20.33 38.85 -4.62
C LEU A 260 20.96 38.09 -5.79
N GLN A 261 21.10 38.74 -6.95
CA GLN A 261 21.76 38.15 -8.12
C GLN A 261 23.22 37.81 -7.82
N HIS A 262 23.97 38.72 -7.19
CA HIS A 262 25.35 38.45 -6.80
C HIS A 262 25.47 37.29 -5.79
N ALA A 263 24.57 37.22 -4.81
CA ALA A 263 24.54 36.12 -3.86
C ALA A 263 24.18 34.79 -4.54
N ALA A 264 23.25 34.79 -5.50
CA ALA A 264 22.93 33.62 -6.31
C ALA A 264 24.13 33.18 -7.16
N ASP A 265 24.79 34.13 -7.85
CA ASP A 265 25.99 33.86 -8.66
C ASP A 265 27.13 33.25 -7.81
N GLU A 266 27.34 33.75 -6.58
CA GLU A 266 28.33 33.18 -5.66
C GLU A 266 28.00 31.74 -5.27
N VAL A 267 26.73 31.43 -4.98
CA VAL A 267 26.26 30.08 -4.66
C VAL A 267 26.38 29.15 -5.88
N ASP A 268 25.98 29.62 -7.06
CA ASP A 268 26.05 28.87 -8.32
C ASP A 268 27.51 28.55 -8.66
N MET A 269 28.40 29.54 -8.59
CA MET A 269 29.84 29.33 -8.80
C MET A 269 30.44 28.34 -7.78
N ALA A 270 30.07 28.45 -6.51
CA ALA A 270 30.55 27.53 -5.48
C ALA A 270 30.06 26.10 -5.73
N THR A 271 28.84 25.93 -6.23
CA THR A 271 28.24 24.64 -6.57
C THR A 271 28.92 24.02 -7.81
N LEU A 272 29.13 24.81 -8.87
CA LEU A 272 29.81 24.36 -10.09
C LEU A 272 31.28 23.93 -9.87
N GLN A 273 31.91 24.39 -8.78
CA GLN A 273 33.27 23.98 -8.40
C GLN A 273 33.32 22.65 -7.65
N GLN A 274 32.19 22.15 -7.16
CA GLN A 274 32.13 20.85 -6.50
C GLN A 274 32.12 19.72 -7.53
N PRO A 275 32.72 18.55 -7.22
CA PRO A 275 32.61 17.38 -8.09
C PRO A 275 31.16 16.96 -8.19
N MET A 276 30.58 17.04 -9.41
CA MET A 276 29.23 16.56 -9.68
C MET A 276 29.20 15.04 -9.54
N THR A 277 28.58 14.55 -8.47
CA THR A 277 28.31 13.12 -8.27
C THR A 277 26.87 12.86 -8.68
N LEU A 278 26.63 11.83 -9.49
CA LEU A 278 25.26 11.44 -9.84
C LEU A 278 24.64 10.73 -8.65
N GLU A 279 23.72 11.41 -7.96
CA GLU A 279 23.02 10.86 -6.79
C GLU A 279 21.76 10.07 -7.19
N GLY A 280 21.28 10.28 -8.41
CA GLY A 280 20.10 9.63 -8.96
C GLY A 280 19.90 9.96 -10.44
N TYR A 281 19.10 9.16 -11.12
CA TYR A 281 18.65 9.42 -12.48
C TYR A 281 17.26 8.82 -12.69
N ALA A 282 16.61 9.15 -13.80
CA ALA A 282 15.34 8.52 -14.15
C ALA A 282 15.27 8.09 -15.61
N VAL A 283 14.54 7.01 -15.87
CA VAL A 283 14.13 6.57 -17.21
C VAL A 283 12.61 6.67 -17.28
N VAL A 284 12.09 7.24 -18.36
CA VAL A 284 10.67 7.48 -18.56
C VAL A 284 10.17 6.74 -19.79
N VAL A 285 8.98 6.16 -19.67
CA VAL A 285 8.23 5.50 -20.73
C VAL A 285 6.91 6.25 -20.91
N ASP A 286 6.73 6.86 -22.08
CA ASP A 286 5.49 7.53 -22.46
C ASP A 286 4.48 6.50 -22.98
N LEU A 287 3.39 6.30 -22.24
CA LEU A 287 2.29 5.40 -22.61
C LEU A 287 1.20 6.11 -23.43
N GLY A 288 1.44 7.35 -23.86
CA GLY A 288 0.51 8.18 -24.62
C GLY A 288 -0.73 8.53 -23.80
N PRO A 289 -1.95 8.10 -24.21
CA PRO A 289 -3.17 8.45 -23.48
C PRO A 289 -3.26 7.81 -22.08
N ASP A 290 -2.43 6.80 -21.79
CA ASP A 290 -2.46 6.05 -20.54
C ASP A 290 -1.55 6.62 -19.46
N GLY A 291 -0.86 7.73 -19.73
CA GLY A 291 0.03 8.40 -18.79
C GLY A 291 1.50 8.03 -19.02
N VAL A 292 2.28 8.09 -17.95
CA VAL A 292 3.73 7.97 -18.02
C VAL A 292 4.21 7.00 -16.94
N VAL A 293 5.14 6.10 -17.28
CA VAL A 293 5.85 5.29 -16.28
C VAL A 293 7.25 5.87 -16.09
N ALA A 294 7.59 6.22 -14.86
CA ALA A 294 8.89 6.75 -14.48
C ALA A 294 9.62 5.72 -13.61
N VAL A 295 10.86 5.40 -13.97
CA VAL A 295 11.80 4.62 -13.17
C VAL A 295 12.80 5.57 -12.57
N GLU A 296 12.61 5.94 -11.30
CA GLU A 296 13.52 6.80 -10.55
C GLU A 296 14.52 5.94 -9.78
N VAL A 297 15.81 6.20 -9.99
CA VAL A 297 16.91 5.45 -9.38
C VAL A 297 17.66 6.37 -8.43
N GLY A 298 17.87 5.93 -7.19
CA GLY A 298 18.57 6.71 -6.19
C GLY A 298 18.93 5.90 -4.95
N ALA A 299 19.68 6.53 -4.04
CA ALA A 299 19.96 5.96 -2.73
C ALA A 299 18.76 6.12 -1.79
N GLU A 300 18.37 5.02 -1.17
CA GLU A 300 17.32 4.96 -0.16
C GLU A 300 17.94 4.64 1.21
N PRO A 301 18.10 5.65 2.08
CA PRO A 301 18.70 5.45 3.39
C PRO A 301 17.76 4.72 4.37
N ILE A 302 16.44 4.78 4.15
CA ILE A 302 15.44 4.15 5.04
C ILE A 302 14.81 2.97 4.30
N VAL A 303 15.33 1.77 4.57
CA VAL A 303 14.79 0.54 3.98
C VAL A 303 13.51 0.10 4.70
N PRO A 304 12.53 -0.50 3.98
CA PRO A 304 11.37 -1.11 4.59
C PRO A 304 11.75 -2.18 5.62
N LEU A 305 10.92 -2.31 6.66
CA LEU A 305 11.12 -3.29 7.73
C LEU A 305 11.20 -4.73 7.20
N ALA A 306 10.46 -5.04 6.13
CA ALA A 306 10.52 -6.35 5.47
C ALA A 306 11.92 -6.74 4.97
N LEU A 307 12.82 -5.77 4.77
CA LEU A 307 14.20 -5.97 4.32
C LEU A 307 15.22 -5.85 5.47
N GLU A 308 14.75 -5.66 6.71
CA GLU A 308 15.62 -5.57 7.87
C GLU A 308 16.33 -6.91 8.13
N GLY A 309 17.61 -6.83 8.48
CA GLY A 309 18.44 -8.00 8.79
C GLY A 309 19.14 -8.64 7.59
N LEU A 310 18.86 -8.20 6.37
CA LEU A 310 19.64 -8.58 5.19
C LEU A 310 21.03 -7.90 5.23
N PRO A 311 22.15 -8.62 5.00
CA PRO A 311 23.48 -8.03 5.12
C PRO A 311 23.74 -6.83 4.20
N TRP A 312 23.11 -6.82 3.02
CA TRP A 312 23.29 -5.77 2.01
C TRP A 312 22.49 -4.49 2.30
N THR A 313 21.52 -4.53 3.22
CA THR A 313 20.68 -3.36 3.60
C THR A 313 21.24 -2.55 4.77
N ALA A 314 22.33 -3.01 5.41
CA ALA A 314 22.87 -2.43 6.63
C ALA A 314 23.32 -0.96 6.50
N GLY A 315 23.58 -0.48 5.29
CA GLY A 315 23.99 0.89 4.98
C GLY A 315 22.93 1.72 4.24
N GLY A 316 21.70 1.24 4.18
CA GLY A 316 20.70 1.67 3.20
C GLY A 316 20.72 0.78 1.95
N ALA A 317 19.90 1.11 0.97
CA ALA A 317 19.80 0.43 -0.30
C ALA A 317 19.84 1.43 -1.47
N LEU A 318 19.94 0.91 -2.69
CA LEU A 318 19.51 1.61 -3.89
C LEU A 318 18.08 1.21 -4.18
N ALA A 319 17.25 2.19 -4.55
CA ALA A 319 15.87 1.98 -4.94
C ALA A 319 15.70 2.33 -6.42
N TYR A 320 14.98 1.45 -7.14
CA TYR A 320 14.42 1.73 -8.45
C TYR A 320 12.90 1.84 -8.24
N HIS A 321 12.39 3.05 -8.12
CA HIS A 321 10.96 3.32 -8.00
C HIS A 321 10.35 3.33 -9.40
N VAL A 322 9.57 2.29 -9.72
CA VAL A 322 8.81 2.17 -10.95
C VAL A 322 7.41 2.70 -10.67
N ARG A 323 7.15 3.95 -11.05
CA ARG A 323 5.92 4.67 -10.74
C ARG A 323 5.10 4.96 -11.98
N TRP A 324 3.79 4.83 -11.87
CA TRP A 324 2.86 5.25 -12.90
C TRP A 324 2.22 6.60 -12.56
N GLU A 325 2.49 7.60 -13.39
CA GLU A 325 1.79 8.87 -13.37
C GLU A 325 0.53 8.79 -14.22
N ALA A 326 -0.61 8.66 -13.53
CA ALA A 326 -1.92 8.62 -14.15
C ALA A 326 -2.23 9.93 -14.92
N PRO A 327 -2.86 9.85 -16.11
CA PRO A 327 -3.17 11.02 -16.92
C PRO A 327 -4.25 11.92 -16.29
N ASP A 328 -5.06 11.37 -15.39
CA ASP A 328 -6.08 12.07 -14.62
C ASP A 328 -5.92 11.73 -13.14
N LEU A 329 -5.28 12.63 -12.41
CA LEU A 329 -5.03 12.51 -10.98
C LEU A 329 -6.31 12.63 -10.14
N GLU A 330 -7.36 13.30 -10.64
CA GLU A 330 -8.63 13.34 -9.90
C GLU A 330 -9.31 11.98 -10.01
N ALA A 331 -9.34 11.39 -11.22
CA ALA A 331 -9.89 10.07 -11.44
C ALA A 331 -9.16 8.98 -10.62
N SER A 332 -7.84 9.07 -10.48
CA SER A 332 -7.04 8.10 -9.72
C SER A 332 -7.31 8.13 -8.21
N GLN A 333 -7.88 9.23 -7.71
CA GLN A 333 -8.14 9.45 -6.30
C GLN A 333 -9.61 9.20 -5.91
N ARG A 334 -10.41 8.65 -6.82
CA ARG A 334 -11.81 8.27 -6.56
C ARG A 334 -11.89 6.82 -6.09
N GLU A 335 -12.75 6.56 -5.11
CA GLU A 335 -13.10 5.20 -4.69
C GLU A 335 -13.65 4.36 -5.85
N GLU A 336 -14.49 4.98 -6.69
CA GLU A 336 -15.00 4.39 -7.93
C GLU A 336 -14.46 5.20 -9.13
N PRO A 337 -13.30 4.81 -9.68
CA PRO A 337 -12.73 5.48 -10.84
C PRO A 337 -13.54 5.19 -12.12
N PRO A 338 -13.55 6.12 -13.09
CA PRO A 338 -14.20 5.89 -14.38
C PRO A 338 -13.51 4.75 -15.16
N LEU A 339 -14.27 4.02 -15.98
CA LEU A 339 -13.76 2.89 -16.78
C LEU A 339 -12.51 3.25 -17.62
N ALA A 340 -12.44 4.48 -18.14
CA ALA A 340 -11.27 4.93 -18.90
C ALA A 340 -9.99 4.89 -18.04
N HIS A 341 -10.06 5.34 -16.78
CA HIS A 341 -8.93 5.29 -15.85
C HIS A 341 -8.58 3.84 -15.51
N VAL A 342 -9.57 2.99 -15.22
CA VAL A 342 -9.35 1.55 -14.95
C VAL A 342 -8.61 0.89 -16.12
N LEU A 343 -9.02 1.16 -17.35
CA LEU A 343 -8.36 0.60 -18.53
C LEU A 343 -6.92 1.10 -18.71
N SER A 344 -6.65 2.39 -18.46
CA SER A 344 -5.29 2.93 -18.49
C SER A 344 -4.42 2.30 -17.40
N ARG A 345 -4.97 2.17 -16.19
CA ARG A 345 -4.33 1.52 -15.04
C ARG A 345 -3.96 0.08 -15.33
N THR A 346 -4.88 -0.72 -15.87
CA THR A 346 -4.61 -2.13 -16.22
C THR A 346 -3.47 -2.26 -17.22
N ARG A 347 -3.35 -1.37 -18.21
CA ARG A 347 -2.21 -1.38 -19.14
C ARG A 347 -0.92 -0.95 -18.46
N ALA A 348 -0.98 0.07 -17.60
CA ALA A 348 0.18 0.53 -16.85
C ALA A 348 0.71 -0.53 -15.87
N LEU A 349 -0.18 -1.29 -15.21
CA LEU A 349 0.19 -2.40 -14.32
C LEU A 349 1.08 -3.43 -15.02
N GLY A 350 0.71 -3.85 -16.23
CA GLY A 350 1.53 -4.77 -17.03
C GLY A 350 2.92 -4.18 -17.32
N VAL A 351 2.99 -2.93 -17.77
CA VAL A 351 4.27 -2.26 -18.05
C VAL A 351 5.14 -2.12 -16.79
N VAL A 352 4.55 -1.72 -15.67
CA VAL A 352 5.26 -1.58 -14.39
C VAL A 352 5.79 -2.92 -13.90
N GLY A 353 4.97 -3.98 -13.98
CA GLY A 353 5.36 -5.34 -13.63
C GLY A 353 6.51 -5.86 -14.49
N GLU A 354 6.43 -5.73 -15.81
CA GLU A 354 7.48 -6.16 -16.73
C GLU A 354 8.80 -5.40 -16.51
N ILE A 355 8.73 -4.08 -16.27
CA ILE A 355 9.91 -3.26 -15.96
C ILE A 355 10.54 -3.68 -14.64
N ALA A 356 9.74 -3.85 -13.58
CA ALA A 356 10.22 -4.26 -12.26
C ALA A 356 10.86 -5.65 -12.32
N ALA A 357 10.23 -6.60 -13.02
CA ALA A 357 10.78 -7.94 -13.24
C ALA A 357 12.10 -7.89 -14.03
N ALA A 358 12.18 -7.12 -15.11
CA ALA A 358 13.42 -7.00 -15.90
C ALA A 358 14.57 -6.38 -15.10
N LEU A 359 14.28 -5.38 -14.26
CA LEU A 359 15.25 -4.80 -13.35
C LEU A 359 15.71 -5.85 -12.33
N GLN A 360 14.78 -6.52 -11.64
CA GLN A 360 15.12 -7.52 -10.63
C GLN A 360 15.99 -8.65 -11.23
N HIS A 361 15.68 -9.13 -12.43
CA HIS A 361 16.50 -10.15 -13.11
C HIS A 361 17.92 -9.65 -13.41
N ALA A 362 18.09 -8.36 -13.69
CA ALA A 362 19.39 -7.78 -14.04
C ALA A 362 20.26 -7.48 -12.81
N VAL A 363 19.66 -7.00 -11.72
CA VAL A 363 20.39 -6.49 -10.55
C VAL A 363 20.16 -7.27 -9.25
N GLY A 364 19.29 -8.26 -9.26
CA GLY A 364 18.83 -8.96 -8.07
C GLY A 364 18.08 -8.03 -7.11
N GLY A 365 18.02 -8.42 -5.84
CA GLY A 365 17.31 -7.67 -4.82
C GLY A 365 15.84 -8.09 -4.66
N GLU A 366 15.09 -7.27 -3.94
CA GLU A 366 13.73 -7.56 -3.50
C GLU A 366 12.78 -6.46 -3.98
N VAL A 367 11.60 -6.83 -4.48
CA VAL A 367 10.57 -5.90 -4.95
C VAL A 367 9.51 -5.73 -3.87
N ALA A 368 9.07 -4.49 -3.64
CA ALA A 368 7.92 -4.18 -2.80
C ALA A 368 6.86 -3.41 -3.59
N ASP A 369 5.59 -3.61 -3.23
CA ASP A 369 4.47 -2.80 -3.73
C ASP A 369 4.36 -1.44 -3.02
N GLU A 370 3.44 -0.59 -3.50
CA GLU A 370 3.16 0.75 -2.95
C GLU A 370 2.79 0.72 -1.45
N ASP A 371 2.21 -0.38 -0.95
CA ASP A 371 1.90 -0.56 0.47
C ASP A 371 3.10 -1.06 1.30
N GLY A 372 4.22 -1.36 0.64
CA GLY A 372 5.48 -1.79 1.25
C GLY A 372 5.56 -3.29 1.51
N PHE A 373 4.71 -4.10 0.89
CA PHE A 373 4.77 -5.57 0.98
C PHE A 373 5.67 -6.15 -0.10
N LEU A 374 6.46 -7.16 0.26
CA LEU A 374 7.34 -7.83 -0.71
C LEU A 374 6.52 -8.63 -1.71
N VAL A 375 6.91 -8.51 -2.98
CA VAL A 375 6.25 -9.19 -4.11
C VAL A 375 7.24 -10.14 -4.76
N GLY A 376 6.81 -11.38 -4.98
CA GLY A 376 7.59 -12.35 -5.72
C GLY A 376 7.64 -11.99 -7.20
N VAL A 377 8.82 -12.09 -7.82
CA VAL A 377 8.98 -11.81 -9.27
C VAL A 377 8.09 -12.70 -10.13
N ALA A 378 7.86 -13.95 -9.70
CA ALA A 378 6.97 -14.88 -10.39
C ALA A 378 5.50 -14.42 -10.40
N ASP A 379 5.09 -13.59 -9.44
CA ASP A 379 3.74 -13.02 -9.39
C ASP A 379 3.64 -11.87 -10.40
N LEU A 380 4.70 -11.05 -10.52
CA LEU A 380 4.77 -9.95 -11.50
C LEU A 380 4.66 -10.42 -12.96
N GLU A 381 5.18 -11.61 -13.25
CA GLU A 381 5.14 -12.20 -14.59
C GLU A 381 3.78 -12.83 -14.93
N GLN A 382 2.99 -13.23 -13.92
CA GLN A 382 1.66 -13.82 -14.12
C GLN A 382 0.60 -12.78 -14.44
N ASP A 383 0.74 -11.56 -13.93
CA ASP A 383 -0.19 -10.45 -14.19
C ASP A 383 0.02 -9.79 -15.57
N ALA A 384 1.08 -10.19 -16.28
CA ALA A 384 1.41 -9.71 -17.63
C ALA A 384 0.82 -10.59 -18.77
N GLU A 385 0.38 -11.82 -18.48
CA GLU A 385 -0.31 -12.73 -19.44
C GLU A 385 -1.83 -12.54 -19.46
#